data_AF-A0A2L1S8X6-F1
#
_entry.id   AF-A0A2L1S8X6-F1
#
_cell.length_a   1.000
_cell.length_b   1.000
_cell.length_c   1.000
_cell.angle_alpha   90.00
_cell.angle_beta   90.00
_cell.angle_gamma   90.00
#
_symmetry.space_group_name_H-M   'P 1'
#
loop_
_entity.id
_entity.type
_entity.pdbx_description
1 polymer ?
#
loop_
_entity_poly.entity_id
_entity_poly.type
_entity_poly.pdbx_seq_one_letter_code
_entity_poly.pdbx_strand_id
1 'polypeptide(L)'
;MDVVINLLIWVHVIGFIAGGSNSVVGPVIGGRMATATPDQRVGYFGVMNTLSQVGKVAMVALLITGPLIMFMKYGGLGGASVWFWIKMALVAVMLAAIIYGGIQFKRYQGGDAEAQKRADAAHKITGLAFLGVLLSAVFAFG
;
A
#
# COMPACT_ATOMS: atom_id res chain seq x y z
N MET A 1 25.70 -7.81 -13.32
CA MET A 1 24.24 -7.78 -13.48
C MET A 1 23.55 -8.14 -12.16
N ASP A 2 24.00 -9.21 -11.52
CA ASP A 2 23.32 -9.80 -10.35
C ASP A 2 23.22 -8.88 -9.13
N VAL A 3 24.27 -8.10 -8.84
CA VAL A 3 24.23 -7.12 -7.73
C VAL A 3 23.14 -6.08 -7.94
N VAL A 4 22.94 -5.58 -9.17
CA VAL A 4 21.90 -4.59 -9.49
C VAL A 4 20.50 -5.19 -9.30
N ILE A 5 20.29 -6.41 -9.78
CA ILE A 5 19.02 -7.14 -9.61
C ILE A 5 18.73 -7.38 -8.13
N ASN A 6 19.73 -7.79 -7.35
CA ASN A 6 19.58 -8.03 -5.91
C ASN A 6 19.25 -6.73 -5.15
N LEU A 7 19.90 -5.62 -5.50
CA LEU A 7 19.56 -4.30 -4.94
C LEU A 7 18.14 -3.87 -5.30
N LEU A 8 17.70 -4.08 -6.56
CA LEU A 8 16.32 -3.80 -6.96
C LEU A 8 15.31 -4.61 -6.17
N ILE A 9 15.56 -5.91 -5.97
CA ILE A 9 14.72 -6.79 -5.15
C ILE A 9 14.72 -6.31 -3.70
N TRP A 10 15.87 -5.95 -3.14
CA TRP A 10 15.96 -5.42 -1.79
C TRP A 10 15.14 -4.14 -1.61
N VAL A 11 15.26 -3.17 -2.53
CA VAL A 11 14.42 -1.96 -2.54
C VAL A 11 12.95 -2.31 -2.69
N HIS A 12 12.60 -3.27 -3.55
CA HIS A 12 11.22 -3.73 -3.74
C HIS A 12 10.64 -4.27 -2.42
N VAL A 13 11.38 -5.12 -1.71
CA VAL A 13 10.96 -5.69 -0.43
C VAL A 13 10.81 -4.60 0.63
N ILE A 14 11.72 -3.64 0.71
CA ILE A 14 11.59 -2.50 1.62
C ILE A 14 10.36 -1.66 1.31
N GLY A 15 10.13 -1.34 0.03
CA GLY A 15 8.90 -0.66 -0.40
C GLY A 15 7.66 -1.46 -0.02
N PHE A 16 7.73 -2.78 -0.12
CA PHE A 16 6.61 -3.65 0.26
C PHE A 16 6.30 -3.58 1.76
N ILE A 17 7.33 -3.63 2.61
CA ILE A 17 7.19 -3.52 4.07
C ILE A 17 6.67 -2.12 4.45
N ALA A 18 7.28 -1.07 3.93
CA ALA A 18 6.92 0.32 4.23
C ALA A 18 5.52 0.69 3.72
N GLY A 19 5.13 0.19 2.55
CA GLY A 19 3.76 0.36 2.03
C GLY A 19 2.75 -0.47 2.82
N GLY A 20 3.11 -1.71 3.17
CA GLY A 20 2.28 -2.65 3.91
C GLY A 20 1.98 -2.21 5.33
N SER A 21 2.91 -1.55 6.03
CA SER A 21 2.71 -1.10 7.42
C SER A 21 1.48 -0.20 7.58
N ASN A 22 1.13 0.58 6.56
CA ASN A 22 -0.05 1.45 6.58
C ASN A 22 -1.36 0.69 6.69
N SER A 23 -1.42 -0.55 6.17
CA SER A 23 -2.60 -1.42 6.27
C SER A 23 -2.85 -1.91 7.69
N VAL A 24 -1.81 -1.92 8.54
CA VAL A 24 -1.89 -2.35 9.95
C VAL A 24 -2.07 -1.14 10.87
N VAL A 25 -1.26 -0.09 10.69
CA VAL A 25 -1.26 1.06 11.61
C VAL A 25 -2.50 1.93 11.43
N GLY A 26 -3.00 2.08 10.19
CA GLY A 26 -4.16 2.91 9.89
C GLY A 26 -5.41 2.53 10.70
N PRO A 27 -5.86 1.26 10.69
CA PRO A 27 -6.99 0.80 11.51
C PRO A 27 -6.77 0.98 13.02
N VAL A 28 -5.54 0.78 13.51
CA VAL A 28 -5.21 0.94 14.94
C VAL A 28 -5.37 2.39 15.38
N ILE A 29 -4.87 3.34 14.58
CA ILE A 29 -5.03 4.78 14.87
C ILE A 29 -6.49 5.20 14.67
N GLY A 30 -7.12 4.79 13.56
CA GLY A 30 -8.53 5.09 13.27
C GLY A 30 -9.48 4.67 14.39
N GLY A 31 -9.29 3.48 14.96
CA GLY A 31 -10.08 3.00 16.10
C GLY A 31 -9.93 3.84 17.38
N ARG A 32 -8.82 4.57 17.52
CA ARG A 32 -8.56 5.46 18.67
C ARG A 32 -9.08 6.89 18.45
N MET A 33 -9.43 7.27 17.22
CA MET A 33 -9.86 8.64 16.89
C MET A 33 -11.19 9.03 17.54
N ALA A 34 -12.11 8.06 17.71
CA ALA A 34 -13.43 8.29 18.29
C ALA A 34 -13.35 8.79 19.74
N THR A 35 -12.46 8.21 20.54
CA THR A 35 -12.29 8.51 21.97
C THR A 35 -11.15 9.49 22.27
N ALA A 36 -10.38 9.89 21.26
CA ALA A 36 -9.26 10.80 21.43
C ALA A 36 -9.71 12.22 21.83
N THR A 37 -8.96 12.81 22.74
CA THR A 37 -9.03 14.26 23.03
C THR A 37 -8.63 15.08 21.79
N PRO A 38 -8.99 16.38 21.73
CA PRO A 38 -8.59 17.25 20.61
C PRO A 38 -7.09 17.21 20.30
N ASP A 39 -6.23 17.29 21.33
CA ASP A 39 -4.77 17.28 21.16
C ASP A 39 -4.25 15.94 20.62
N GLN A 40 -4.81 14.82 21.11
CA GLN A 40 -4.46 13.48 20.62
C GLN A 40 -4.85 13.31 19.14
N ARG A 41 -6.00 13.85 18.72
CA ARG A 41 -6.43 13.79 17.31
C ARG A 41 -5.45 14.51 16.40
N VAL A 42 -4.93 15.66 16.80
CA VAL A 42 -3.89 16.38 16.04
C VAL A 42 -2.64 15.51 15.86
N GLY A 43 -2.16 14.89 16.95
CA GLY A 43 -1.02 13.97 16.88
C GLY A 43 -1.27 12.77 15.97
N TYR A 44 -2.44 12.14 16.08
CA TYR A 44 -2.82 10.99 15.24
C TYR A 44 -2.94 11.36 13.76
N PHE A 45 -3.51 12.51 13.42
CA PHE A 45 -3.51 13.02 12.05
C PHE A 45 -2.10 13.26 11.54
N GLY A 46 -1.20 13.81 12.36
CA GLY A 46 0.22 13.98 12.02
C GLY A 46 0.89 12.67 11.64
N VAL A 47 0.76 11.63 12.48
CA VAL A 47 1.32 10.30 12.22
C VAL A 47 0.74 9.70 10.94
N MET A 48 -0.58 9.74 10.78
CA MET A 48 -1.26 9.20 9.60
C MET A 48 -0.87 9.92 8.30
N ASN A 49 -0.65 11.23 8.36
CA ASN A 49 -0.16 12.00 7.22
C ASN A 49 1.28 11.60 6.84
N THR A 50 2.18 11.44 7.82
CA THR A 50 3.55 10.95 7.58
C THR A 50 3.54 9.55 6.97
N LEU A 51 2.75 8.64 7.54
CA LEU A 51 2.60 7.28 7.02
C LEU A 51 2.04 7.27 5.60
N SER A 52 1.07 8.15 5.30
CA SER A 52 0.56 8.30 3.93
C SER A 52 1.66 8.73 2.95
N GLN A 53 2.58 9.62 3.34
CA GLN A 53 3.69 10.02 2.48
C GLN A 53 4.69 8.88 2.28
N VAL A 54 5.08 8.19 3.35
CA VAL A 54 5.94 6.99 3.25
C VAL A 54 5.31 5.95 2.33
N GLY A 55 4.01 5.70 2.47
CA GLY A 55 3.26 4.78 1.63
C GLY A 55 3.26 5.17 0.15
N LYS A 56 3.17 6.46 -0.18
CA LYS A 56 3.27 6.93 -1.58
C LYS A 56 4.65 6.69 -2.16
N VAL A 57 5.71 7.03 -1.42
CA VAL A 57 7.09 6.80 -1.86
C VAL A 57 7.35 5.31 -2.05
N ALA A 58 6.92 4.49 -1.09
CA ALA A 58 6.99 3.04 -1.16
C ALA A 58 6.23 2.48 -2.37
N MET A 59 5.04 3.00 -2.67
CA MET A 59 4.25 2.60 -3.83
C MET A 59 4.95 2.94 -5.15
N VAL A 60 5.51 4.15 -5.27
CA VAL A 60 6.29 4.53 -6.45
C VAL A 60 7.50 3.61 -6.61
N ALA A 61 8.22 3.33 -5.52
CA ALA A 61 9.34 2.40 -5.55
C ALA A 61 8.90 1.00 -6.02
N LEU A 62 7.77 0.47 -5.54
CA LEU A 62 7.23 -0.83 -5.96
C LEU A 62 6.83 -0.86 -7.43
N LEU A 63 6.16 0.18 -7.92
CA LEU A 63 5.70 0.29 -9.31
C LEU A 63 6.86 0.44 -10.30
N ILE A 64 8.02 0.94 -9.87
CA ILE A 64 9.22 1.02 -10.69
C ILE A 64 10.03 -0.28 -10.60
N THR A 65 10.34 -0.72 -9.38
CA THR A 65 11.21 -1.89 -9.17
C THR A 65 10.57 -3.19 -9.63
N GLY A 66 9.24 -3.36 -9.52
CA GLY A 66 8.53 -4.57 -9.95
C GLY A 66 8.71 -4.86 -11.45
N PRO A 67 8.34 -3.92 -12.35
CA PRO A 67 8.61 -4.06 -13.77
C PRO A 67 10.09 -4.25 -14.10
N LEU A 68 10.99 -3.48 -13.48
CA LEU A 68 12.44 -3.64 -13.72
C LEU A 68 12.93 -5.06 -13.39
N ILE A 69 12.48 -5.63 -12.27
CA ILE A 69 12.80 -7.02 -11.91
C ILE A 69 12.23 -7.99 -12.95
N MET A 70 11.00 -7.78 -13.43
CA MET A 70 10.40 -8.62 -14.47
C MET A 70 11.22 -8.63 -15.75
N PHE A 71 11.67 -7.48 -16.23
CA PHE A 71 12.45 -7.39 -17.46
C PHE A 71 13.89 -7.88 -17.29
N MET A 72 14.54 -7.55 -16.16
CA MET A 72 15.96 -7.83 -15.96
C MET A 72 16.24 -9.25 -15.46
N LYS A 73 15.36 -9.82 -14.63
CA LYS A 73 15.53 -11.15 -14.04
C LYS A 73 14.76 -12.23 -14.81
N TYR A 74 13.55 -11.92 -15.26
CA TYR A 74 12.64 -12.90 -15.87
C TYR A 74 12.52 -12.78 -17.40
N GLY A 75 13.26 -11.85 -18.02
CA GLY A 75 13.25 -11.67 -19.49
C GLY A 75 11.97 -11.03 -20.03
N GLY A 76 11.16 -10.39 -19.17
CA GLY A 76 9.91 -9.72 -19.54
C GLY A 76 8.65 -10.45 -19.05
N LEU A 77 7.52 -10.22 -19.72
CA LEU A 77 6.21 -10.74 -19.32
C LEU A 77 5.78 -12.02 -20.04
N GLY A 78 6.57 -12.52 -21.00
CA GLY A 78 6.21 -13.68 -21.83
C GLY A 78 6.04 -14.98 -21.06
N GLY A 79 6.71 -15.13 -19.91
CA GLY A 79 6.58 -16.27 -19.00
C GLY A 79 5.74 -15.98 -17.75
N ALA A 80 4.98 -14.88 -17.72
CA ALA A 80 4.22 -14.49 -16.55
C ALA A 80 3.09 -15.49 -16.24
N SER A 81 3.08 -16.04 -15.04
CA SER A 81 2.05 -16.97 -14.58
C SER A 81 0.69 -16.29 -14.39
N VAL A 82 -0.39 -17.07 -14.33
CA VAL A 82 -1.73 -16.53 -13.99
C VAL A 82 -1.71 -15.81 -12.64
N TRP A 83 -0.94 -16.33 -11.67
CA TRP A 83 -0.77 -15.71 -10.35
C TRP A 83 -0.13 -14.32 -10.42
N PHE A 84 0.80 -14.11 -11.36
CA PHE A 84 1.34 -12.76 -11.62
C PHE A 84 0.23 -11.80 -12.05
N TRP A 85 -0.65 -12.21 -12.95
CA TRP A 85 -1.75 -11.35 -13.41
C TRP A 85 -2.78 -11.07 -12.31
N ILE A 86 -3.10 -12.08 -11.48
CA ILE A 86 -3.93 -11.88 -10.28
C ILE A 86 -3.29 -10.86 -9.35
N LYS A 87 -1.98 -10.99 -9.08
CA LYS A 87 -1.22 -10.02 -8.28
C LYS A 87 -1.36 -8.61 -8.86
N MET A 88 -1.17 -8.45 -10.17
CA MET A 88 -1.25 -7.15 -10.83
C MET A 88 -2.65 -6.52 -10.76
N ALA A 89 -3.71 -7.33 -10.91
CA ALA A 89 -5.08 -6.86 -10.72
C ALA A 89 -5.33 -6.37 -9.28
N LEU A 90 -4.83 -7.11 -8.28
CA LEU A 90 -4.92 -6.71 -6.88
C LEU A 90 -4.10 -5.44 -6.57
N VAL A 91 -2.93 -5.27 -7.19
CA VAL A 91 -2.16 -4.02 -7.11
C VAL A 91 -2.98 -2.83 -7.66
N ALA A 92 -3.70 -3.00 -8.77
CA ALA A 92 -4.57 -1.96 -9.30
C ALA A 92 -5.71 -1.61 -8.33
N VAL A 93 -6.34 -2.62 -7.71
CA VAL A 93 -7.37 -2.42 -6.67
C VAL A 93 -6.79 -1.67 -5.47
N MET A 94 -5.60 -2.06 -5.00
CA MET A 94 -4.91 -1.37 -3.91
C MET A 94 -4.66 0.11 -4.24
N LEU A 95 -4.16 0.41 -5.44
CA LEU A 95 -3.89 1.79 -5.87
C LEU A 95 -5.16 2.63 -5.85
N ALA A 96 -6.25 2.11 -6.43
CA ALA A 96 -7.54 2.80 -6.44
C ALA A 96 -8.04 3.05 -5.01
N ALA A 97 -7.96 2.05 -4.13
CA ALA A 97 -8.38 2.16 -2.75
C ALA A 97 -7.52 3.15 -1.94
N ILE A 98 -6.20 3.16 -2.13
CA ILE A 98 -5.28 4.11 -1.47
C ILE A 98 -5.57 5.54 -1.89
N ILE A 99 -5.75 5.79 -3.19
CA ILE A 99 -6.06 7.12 -3.71
C ILE A 99 -7.40 7.60 -3.16
N TYR A 100 -8.44 6.76 -3.27
CA TYR A 100 -9.77 7.08 -2.76
C TYR A 100 -9.76 7.33 -1.25
N GLY A 101 -9.14 6.44 -0.47
CA GLY A 101 -9.01 6.56 0.98
C GLY A 101 -8.28 7.83 1.39
N GLY A 102 -7.19 8.19 0.69
CA GLY A 102 -6.46 9.44 0.92
C GLY A 102 -7.30 10.69 0.66
N ILE A 103 -8.14 10.69 -0.38
CA ILE A 103 -9.08 11.79 -0.67
C ILE A 103 -10.12 11.91 0.45
N GLN A 104 -10.73 10.80 0.87
CA GLN A 104 -11.73 10.81 1.94
C GLN A 104 -11.11 11.19 3.28
N PHE A 105 -9.88 10.76 3.58
CA PHE A 105 -9.17 11.14 4.80
C PHE A 105 -8.92 12.65 4.88
N LYS A 106 -8.57 13.29 3.76
CA LYS A 106 -8.48 14.76 3.70
C LYS A 106 -9.82 15.45 3.92
N ARG A 107 -10.92 14.89 3.40
CA ARG A 107 -12.28 15.42 3.64
C ARG A 107 -12.69 15.27 5.11
N TYR A 108 -12.33 14.15 5.74
CA TYR A 108 -12.55 13.92 7.17
C TYR A 108 -11.80 14.95 8.03
N GLN A 109 -10.54 15.25 7.70
CA GLN A 109 -9.79 16.34 8.36
C GLN A 109 -10.48 17.71 8.19
N GLY A 110 -11.22 17.91 7.11
CA GLY A 110 -12.05 19.09 6.86
C GLY A 110 -13.42 19.09 7.55
N GLY A 111 -13.73 18.09 8.37
CA GLY A 111 -14.97 18.00 9.15
C GLY A 111 -16.08 17.13 8.57
N ASP A 112 -15.85 16.45 7.44
CA ASP A 112 -16.82 15.50 6.86
C ASP A 112 -16.82 14.16 7.63
N ALA A 113 -17.82 13.99 8.51
CA ALA A 113 -17.95 12.79 9.33
C ALA A 113 -18.22 11.51 8.51
N GLU A 114 -18.90 11.61 7.36
CA GLU A 114 -19.18 10.45 6.50
C GLU A 114 -17.93 10.03 5.70
N ALA A 115 -17.02 10.97 5.44
CA ALA A 115 -15.73 10.66 4.83
C ALA A 115 -14.85 9.74 5.69
N GLN A 116 -15.02 9.75 7.02
CA GLN A 116 -14.31 8.83 7.92
C GLN A 116 -14.63 7.37 7.59
N LYS A 117 -15.92 7.02 7.52
CA LYS A 117 -16.37 5.64 7.23
C LYS A 117 -15.85 5.16 5.86
N ARG A 118 -15.83 6.06 4.88
CA ARG A 118 -15.34 5.76 3.53
C ARG A 118 -13.82 5.56 3.50
N ALA A 119 -13.07 6.38 4.24
CA ALA A 119 -11.63 6.20 4.41
C ALA A 119 -11.32 4.86 5.08
N ASP A 120 -12.04 4.50 6.13
CA ASP A 120 -11.88 3.22 6.84
C ASP A 120 -12.18 2.02 5.93
N ALA A 121 -13.27 2.08 5.15
CA ALA A 121 -13.59 1.04 4.17
C ALA A 121 -12.47 0.88 3.13
N ALA A 122 -11.95 2.00 2.61
CA ALA A 122 -10.85 2.01 1.65
C ALA A 122 -9.56 1.39 2.24
N HIS A 123 -9.26 1.68 3.52
CA HIS A 123 -8.14 1.05 4.22
C HIS A 123 -8.30 -0.46 4.38
N LYS A 124 -9.50 -0.94 4.70
CA LYS A 124 -9.79 -2.39 4.77
C LYS A 124 -9.62 -3.08 3.42
N ILE A 125 -10.15 -2.48 2.35
CA ILE A 125 -9.98 -2.99 0.99
C ILE A 125 -8.50 -3.05 0.62
N THR A 126 -7.74 -2.00 0.93
CA THR A 126 -6.29 -1.96 0.70
C THR A 126 -5.58 -3.10 1.45
N GLY A 127 -5.92 -3.34 2.72
CA GLY A 127 -5.33 -4.42 3.51
C GLY A 127 -5.66 -5.81 2.97
N LEU A 128 -6.90 -6.07 2.57
CA LEU A 128 -7.29 -7.34 1.96
C LEU A 128 -6.60 -7.57 0.62
N ALA A 129 -6.57 -6.54 -0.23
CA ALA A 129 -5.89 -6.63 -1.52
C ALA A 129 -4.37 -6.83 -1.34
N PHE A 130 -3.75 -6.19 -0.33
CA PHE A 130 -2.35 -6.40 0.03
C PHE A 130 -2.04 -7.86 0.43
N LEU A 131 -2.89 -8.48 1.26
CA LEU A 131 -2.75 -9.90 1.61
C LEU A 131 -2.88 -10.80 0.37
N GLY A 132 -3.81 -10.47 -0.54
CA GLY A 132 -3.92 -11.18 -1.81
C GLY A 132 -2.68 -11.00 -2.71
N VAL A 133 -2.10 -9.80 -2.76
CA VAL A 133 -0.84 -9.52 -3.48
C VAL A 133 0.30 -10.37 -2.92
N LEU A 134 0.41 -10.48 -1.59
CA LEU A 134 1.40 -11.36 -0.95
C LEU A 134 1.23 -12.81 -1.37
N LEU A 135 0.02 -13.35 -1.22
CA LEU A 135 -0.27 -14.75 -1.52
C LEU A 135 -0.01 -15.07 -3.00
N SER A 136 -0.52 -14.23 -3.90
CA SER A 136 -0.31 -14.40 -5.34
C SER A 136 1.16 -14.22 -5.75
N ALA A 137 1.93 -13.36 -5.07
CA ALA A 137 3.36 -13.23 -5.31
C ALA A 137 4.12 -14.51 -4.94
N VAL A 138 3.77 -15.18 -3.84
CA VAL A 138 4.37 -16.47 -3.45
C VAL A 138 4.16 -17.51 -4.55
N PHE A 139 2.93 -17.66 -5.07
CA PHE A 139 2.67 -18.61 -6.16
C PHE A 139 3.24 -18.19 -7.52
N ALA A 140 3.47 -16.89 -7.73
CA ALA A 140 4.02 -16.40 -8.99
C ALA A 140 5.55 -16.56 -9.09
N PHE A 141 6.26 -16.55 -7.96
CA PHE A 141 7.72 -16.44 -7.92
C PHE A 141 8.45 -17.40 -6.96
N GLY A 142 7.71 -18.16 -6.16
CA GLY A 142 8.23 -19.18 -5.25
C GLY A 142 8.51 -20.52 -5.91
#